data_AF-A0A2C9U2I4-F1
#
_entry.id   AF-A0A2C9U2I4-F1
#
_cell.length_a   1.000
_cell.length_b   1.000
_cell.length_c   1.000
_cell.angle_alpha   90.00
_cell.angle_beta   90.00
_cell.angle_gamma   90.00
#
_symmetry.space_group_name_H-M   'P 1'
#
loop_
_entity.id
_entity.type
_entity.pdbx_description
1 polymer ?
#
loop_
_entity_poly.entity_id
_entity_poly.type
_entity_poly.pdbx_seq_one_letter_code
_entity_poly.pdbx_strand_id
1 'polypeptide(L)'
;MEIVALETGFYLGHSYHNKNSLCREQQPPGKRGSMKFAVKAWSNGGKARTGVLYLGTCPSPLETPALLLSTRKGLPHFISPDLLPSLPHPDSFLLQVSPLHFLEGPSVTTISNIGGLHQMLRLHDYAFAAVARDSIQCLPESDSTNKLGASFETPCGRRLIKPAEYLQMISSMRPNIWAALADEVPAWVSDKRNKTSVDRTIKWLDECIELSPVKTYMCSFWL
;
A
#
# COMPACT_ATOMS: atom_id res chain seq x y z
N MET A 1 9.10 -5.17 -15.30
CA MET A 1 8.35 -3.91 -15.11
C MET A 1 6.90 -4.32 -14.97
N GLU A 2 6.40 -4.39 -13.73
CA GLU A 2 5.04 -4.83 -13.47
C GLU A 2 4.14 -3.59 -13.40
N ILE A 3 3.17 -3.51 -14.31
CA ILE A 3 2.15 -2.46 -14.28
C ILE A 3 1.07 -2.94 -13.32
N VAL A 4 1.18 -2.56 -12.05
CA VAL A 4 0.08 -2.75 -11.09
C VAL A 4 -0.95 -1.66 -11.40
N ALA A 5 -2.00 -2.03 -12.14
CA ALA A 5 -3.15 -1.16 -12.33
C ALA A 5 -3.84 -0.95 -10.97
N LEU A 6 -3.88 0.29 -10.49
CA LEU A 6 -4.74 0.70 -9.39
C LEU A 6 -6.20 0.64 -9.87
N GLU A 7 -6.82 -0.53 -9.88
CA GLU A 7 -8.28 -0.63 -10.05
C GLU A 7 -8.96 -0.24 -8.73
N THR A 8 -9.71 0.86 -8.79
CA THR A 8 -10.11 1.63 -7.62
C THR A 8 -11.37 1.05 -6.97
N GLY A 9 -11.20 0.27 -5.91
CA GLY A 9 -12.16 0.15 -4.82
C GLY A 9 -11.55 0.75 -3.57
N PHE A 10 -11.88 2.01 -3.22
CA PHE A 10 -11.31 2.68 -2.04
C PHE A 10 -12.36 2.78 -0.94
N TYR A 11 -12.07 2.23 0.25
CA TYR A 11 -12.84 2.53 1.45
C TYR A 11 -12.33 3.84 2.08
N LEU A 12 -13.14 4.89 1.96
CA LEU A 12 -12.97 6.14 2.68
C LEU A 12 -13.72 6.02 4.02
N GLY A 13 -12.99 6.05 5.13
CA GLY A 13 -13.59 6.28 6.45
C GLY A 13 -14.25 7.66 6.46
N HIS A 14 -15.56 7.71 6.30
CA HIS A 14 -16.33 8.95 6.34
C HIS A 14 -16.34 9.53 7.76
N SER A 15 -15.61 10.61 7.99
CA SER A 15 -15.93 11.53 9.09
C SER A 15 -17.11 12.39 8.65
N TYR A 16 -18.30 12.09 9.15
CA TYR A 16 -19.46 12.96 8.99
C TYR A 16 -19.20 14.29 9.71
N HIS A 17 -19.09 15.39 8.97
CA HIS A 17 -19.36 16.72 9.52
C HIS A 17 -20.31 17.49 8.60
N ASN A 18 -21.42 17.92 9.20
CA ASN A 18 -22.56 18.58 8.58
C ASN A 18 -22.26 20.09 8.36
N LYS A 19 -22.43 20.51 7.10
CA LYS A 19 -22.78 21.83 6.53
C LYS A 19 -21.93 23.10 6.81
N ASN A 20 -21.67 23.75 5.67
CA ASN A 20 -21.62 25.20 5.41
C ASN A 20 -20.60 26.06 6.17
N SER A 21 -19.49 26.39 5.49
CA SER A 21 -18.98 27.76 5.43
C SER A 21 -17.86 27.88 4.39
N LEU A 22 -17.98 28.88 3.51
CA LEU A 22 -16.82 29.45 2.82
C LEU A 22 -15.91 30.06 3.89
N CYS A 23 -14.68 29.56 4.05
CA CYS A 23 -13.55 30.33 4.57
C CYS A 23 -12.23 29.64 4.19
N ARG A 24 -11.27 30.42 3.67
CA ARG A 24 -9.87 30.03 3.56
C ARG A 24 -9.33 29.76 4.97
N GLU A 25 -9.15 28.50 5.34
CA GLU A 25 -8.33 28.15 6.51
C GLU A 25 -6.90 27.85 6.07
N GLN A 26 -5.98 28.71 6.51
CA GLN A 26 -4.56 28.39 6.59
C GLN A 26 -4.39 27.30 7.64
N GLN A 27 -3.81 26.16 7.26
CA GLN A 27 -3.77 24.96 8.10
C GLN A 27 -2.54 24.98 9.03
N PRO A 28 -2.69 24.73 10.34
CA PRO A 28 -1.59 24.74 11.31
C PRO A 28 -0.65 23.52 11.13
N PRO A 29 0.61 23.60 11.60
CA PRO A 29 1.61 22.55 11.41
C PRO A 29 1.29 21.37 12.33
N GLY A 30 0.78 20.26 11.77
CA GLY A 30 0.51 19.04 12.54
C GLY A 30 -0.63 18.17 12.03
N LYS A 31 -1.47 18.64 11.10
CA LYS A 31 -2.48 17.80 10.43
C LYS A 31 -1.86 17.16 9.18
N ARG A 32 -1.54 15.86 9.24
CA ARG A 32 -1.19 15.05 8.07
C ARG A 32 -2.39 15.07 7.10
N GLY A 33 -2.24 15.66 5.91
CA GLY A 33 -3.34 15.94 4.99
C GLY A 33 -4.06 14.67 4.51
N SER A 34 -5.39 14.72 4.33
CA SER A 34 -6.17 13.59 3.80
C SER A 34 -5.73 13.23 2.38
N MET A 35 -5.63 11.93 2.07
CA MET A 35 -5.50 11.49 0.67
C MET A 35 -6.70 11.98 -0.15
N LYS A 36 -6.44 12.52 -1.34
CA LYS A 36 -7.49 12.98 -2.26
C LYS A 36 -7.18 12.52 -3.68
N PHE A 37 -8.14 11.88 -4.33
CA PHE A 37 -8.05 11.59 -5.76
C PHE A 37 -9.00 12.51 -6.55
N ALA A 38 -8.50 13.12 -7.62
CA ALA A 38 -9.28 13.99 -8.50
C ALA A 38 -9.15 13.52 -9.95
N VAL A 39 -10.27 13.15 -10.58
CA VAL A 39 -10.30 12.78 -12.00
C VAL A 39 -10.15 14.04 -12.85
N LYS A 40 -9.21 14.03 -13.80
CA LYS A 40 -8.95 15.11 -14.76
C LYS A 40 -9.72 14.92 -16.05
N ALA A 41 -9.69 13.71 -16.60
CA ALA A 41 -10.39 13.37 -17.83
C ALA A 41 -10.68 11.87 -17.89
N TRP A 42 -11.63 11.51 -18.76
CA TRP A 42 -11.96 10.13 -19.09
C TRP A 42 -12.11 10.00 -20.61
N SER A 43 -11.94 8.78 -21.12
CA SER A 43 -12.12 8.51 -22.55
C SER A 43 -13.60 8.53 -22.94
N ASN A 44 -13.97 9.28 -23.97
CA ASN A 44 -15.30 9.18 -24.57
C ASN A 44 -15.44 7.80 -25.24
N GLY A 45 -16.36 6.97 -24.76
CA GLY A 45 -16.56 5.59 -25.23
C GLY A 45 -15.62 4.54 -24.60
N GLY A 46 -14.78 4.91 -23.64
CA GLY A 46 -13.88 3.98 -22.92
C GLY A 46 -14.01 4.08 -21.40
N LYS A 47 -13.32 3.20 -20.67
CA LYS A 47 -13.28 3.21 -19.19
C LYS A 47 -12.03 3.87 -18.59
N ALA A 48 -11.07 4.26 -19.43
CA ALA A 48 -9.80 4.85 -19.00
C ALA A 48 -10.02 6.22 -18.34
N ARG A 49 -9.28 6.46 -17.25
CA ARG A 49 -9.32 7.69 -16.45
C ARG A 49 -7.91 8.20 -16.26
N THR A 50 -7.74 9.51 -16.37
CA THR A 50 -6.55 10.23 -15.90
C THR A 50 -6.96 11.15 -14.78
N GLY A 51 -6.07 11.39 -13.84
CA GLY A 51 -6.38 12.10 -12.61
C GLY A 51 -5.16 12.29 -11.75
N VAL A 52 -5.36 12.90 -10.58
CA VAL A 52 -4.30 13.29 -9.66
C VAL A 52 -4.59 12.73 -8.28
N LEU A 53 -3.62 12.03 -7.71
CA LEU A 53 -3.65 11.54 -6.33
C LEU A 53 -2.73 12.40 -5.45
N TYR A 54 -3.33 13.08 -4.49
CA TYR A 54 -2.64 13.84 -3.46
C TYR A 54 -2.40 12.92 -2.26
N LEU A 55 -1.14 12.67 -1.92
CA LEU A 55 -0.71 11.90 -0.76
C LEU A 55 -0.24 12.90 0.28
N GLY A 56 -0.99 13.10 1.38
CA GLY A 56 -0.84 14.30 2.22
C GLY A 56 0.51 14.54 2.91
N THR A 57 1.44 13.58 2.91
CA THR A 57 2.82 13.76 3.38
C THR A 57 3.82 14.03 2.28
N CYS A 58 3.44 13.90 1.01
CA CYS A 58 4.33 14.10 -0.13
C CYS A 58 4.20 15.51 -0.72
N PRO A 59 5.31 16.12 -1.13
CA PRO A 59 5.32 17.48 -1.66
C PRO A 59 4.70 17.57 -3.06
N SER A 60 4.81 16.51 -3.87
CA SER A 60 4.30 16.47 -5.24
C SER A 60 3.07 15.55 -5.39
N PRO A 61 2.05 15.99 -6.16
CA PRO A 61 0.93 15.12 -6.52
C PRO A 61 1.33 14.02 -7.51
N LEU A 62 0.64 12.87 -7.48
CA LEU A 62 0.81 11.77 -8.43
C LEU A 62 -0.17 11.90 -9.59
N GLU A 63 0.35 11.96 -10.82
CA GLU A 63 -0.47 11.83 -12.03
C GLU A 63 -0.83 10.36 -12.27
N THR A 64 -2.06 10.09 -12.70
CA THR A 64 -2.53 8.74 -13.05
C THR A 64 -2.84 8.67 -14.55
N PRO A 65 -2.47 7.57 -15.26
CA PRO A 65 -1.86 6.34 -14.73
C PRO A 65 -0.43 6.53 -14.24
N ALA A 66 -0.10 5.87 -13.13
CA ALA A 66 1.20 5.92 -12.48
C ALA A 66 1.84 4.54 -12.43
N LEU A 67 3.16 4.50 -12.42
CA LEU A 67 3.94 3.29 -12.18
C LEU A 67 4.43 3.28 -10.73
N LEU A 68 4.48 2.08 -10.15
CA LEU A 68 5.09 1.83 -8.85
C LEU A 68 6.48 1.25 -9.09
N LEU A 69 7.52 1.89 -8.57
CA LEU A 69 8.87 1.36 -8.66
C LEU A 69 9.05 0.24 -7.62
N SER A 70 9.19 -0.99 -8.08
CA SER A 70 9.37 -2.15 -7.21
C SER A 70 10.68 -2.06 -6.42
N THR A 71 10.62 -2.34 -5.13
CA THR A 71 11.78 -2.26 -4.24
C THR A 71 12.00 -3.53 -3.42
N ARG A 72 13.24 -3.74 -3.02
CA ARG A 72 13.60 -4.72 -1.99
C ARG A 72 14.01 -3.97 -0.73
N LYS A 73 13.30 -4.21 0.37
CA LYS A 73 13.50 -3.49 1.63
C LYS A 73 13.47 -1.95 1.48
N GLY A 74 12.67 -1.45 0.53
CA GLY A 74 12.41 -0.02 0.31
C GLY A 74 13.37 0.69 -0.65
N LEU A 75 14.38 0.02 -1.22
CA LEU A 75 15.21 0.56 -2.30
C LEU A 75 15.06 -0.26 -3.59
N PRO A 76 15.02 0.38 -4.77
CA PRO A 76 15.05 -0.33 -6.04
C PRO A 76 16.34 -1.15 -6.18
N HIS A 77 16.26 -2.24 -6.93
CA HIS A 77 17.40 -3.13 -7.09
C HIS A 77 18.54 -2.42 -7.83
N PHE A 78 19.76 -2.51 -7.29
CA PHE A 78 20.97 -1.89 -7.83
C PHE A 78 20.94 -0.36 -7.97
N ILE A 79 20.03 0.33 -7.29
CA ILE A 79 19.98 1.80 -7.26
C ILE A 79 20.12 2.26 -5.82
N SER A 80 21.23 2.91 -5.52
CA SER A 80 21.47 3.50 -4.20
C SER A 80 20.63 4.78 -4.01
N PRO A 81 20.37 5.22 -2.77
CA PRO A 81 19.52 6.38 -2.50
C PRO A 81 19.96 7.67 -3.21
N ASP A 82 21.26 7.87 -3.37
CA ASP A 82 21.89 9.00 -4.07
C ASP A 82 21.68 8.97 -5.59
N LEU A 83 21.40 7.80 -6.16
CA LEU A 83 21.09 7.62 -7.57
C LEU A 83 19.58 7.69 -7.86
N LEU A 84 18.72 7.64 -6.85
CA LEU A 84 17.27 7.75 -7.08
C LEU A 84 16.84 9.07 -7.75
N PRO A 85 17.45 10.23 -7.44
CA PRO A 85 17.11 11.48 -8.13
C PRO A 85 17.46 11.50 -9.62
N SER A 86 18.31 10.58 -10.12
CA SER A 86 18.63 10.51 -11.55
C SER A 86 17.57 9.77 -12.37
N LEU A 87 16.56 9.16 -11.72
CA LEU A 87 15.45 8.52 -12.40
C LEU A 87 14.45 9.54 -12.95
N PRO A 88 13.65 9.21 -13.98
CA PRO A 88 12.66 10.12 -14.55
C PRO A 88 11.68 10.64 -13.47
N HIS A 89 11.57 11.97 -13.35
CA HIS A 89 10.66 12.63 -12.42
C HIS A 89 9.50 13.27 -13.21
N PRO A 90 8.24 13.17 -12.74
CA PRO A 90 7.79 12.63 -11.46
C PRO A 90 7.63 11.09 -11.42
N ASP A 91 7.70 10.39 -12.53
CA ASP A 91 7.23 9.00 -12.66
C ASP A 91 7.88 7.97 -11.71
N SER A 92 9.05 8.26 -11.15
CA SER A 92 9.79 7.37 -10.25
C SER A 92 9.62 7.64 -8.75
N PHE A 93 8.70 8.52 -8.34
CA PHE A 93 8.60 8.93 -6.93
C PHE A 93 7.90 7.93 -6.00
N LEU A 94 7.06 7.06 -6.54
CA LEU A 94 6.24 6.12 -5.77
C LEU A 94 6.86 4.73 -5.75
N LEU A 95 7.31 4.30 -4.57
CA LEU A 95 8.06 3.08 -4.33
C LEU A 95 7.13 1.99 -3.77
N GLN A 96 7.01 0.85 -4.45
CA GLN A 96 6.33 -0.32 -3.90
C GLN A 96 7.27 -1.08 -2.97
N VAL A 97 6.79 -1.41 -1.77
CA VAL A 97 7.55 -2.16 -0.77
C VAL A 97 6.71 -3.29 -0.21
N SER A 98 7.28 -4.50 -0.10
CA SER A 98 6.65 -5.56 0.68
C SER A 98 7.11 -5.50 2.14
N PRO A 99 6.17 -5.42 3.11
CA PRO A 99 6.50 -5.56 4.52
C PRO A 99 7.19 -6.90 4.84
N LEU A 100 6.91 -7.95 4.05
CA LEU A 100 7.45 -9.28 4.26
C LEU A 100 8.97 -9.34 4.01
N HIS A 101 9.52 -8.42 3.21
CA HIS A 101 10.96 -8.28 3.02
C HIS A 101 11.73 -7.97 4.32
N PHE A 102 11.05 -7.49 5.35
CA PHE A 102 11.64 -7.12 6.64
C PHE A 102 11.51 -8.19 7.72
N LEU A 103 10.90 -9.34 7.44
CA LEU A 103 10.79 -10.44 8.41
C LEU A 103 12.16 -10.90 8.94
N GLU A 104 13.21 -10.77 8.11
CA GLU A 104 14.60 -11.12 8.44
C GLU A 104 15.48 -9.89 8.69
N GLY A 105 14.86 -8.73 8.70
CA GLY A 105 15.52 -7.45 8.81
C GLY A 105 15.45 -6.89 10.23
N PRO A 106 15.55 -5.56 10.38
CA PRO A 106 15.30 -4.91 11.66
C PRO A 106 13.90 -5.26 12.17
N SER A 107 13.78 -5.49 13.47
CA SER A 107 12.49 -5.78 14.10
C SER A 107 11.50 -4.63 13.88
N VAL A 108 10.21 -4.96 13.90
CA VAL A 108 9.12 -3.96 13.83
C VAL A 108 9.29 -2.84 14.88
N THR A 109 9.76 -3.18 16.08
CA THR A 109 10.06 -2.22 17.14
C THR A 109 11.21 -1.29 16.77
N THR A 110 12.27 -1.82 16.16
CA THR A 110 13.42 -1.03 15.69
C THR A 110 12.99 -0.06 14.59
N ILE A 111 12.23 -0.52 13.60
CA ILE A 111 11.72 0.33 12.51
C ILE A 111 10.83 1.45 13.07
N SER A 112 9.94 1.11 14.02
CA SER A 112 9.06 2.09 14.67
C SER A 112 9.85 3.16 15.44
N ASN A 113 10.87 2.75 16.20
CA ASN A 113 11.76 3.63 16.99
C ASN A 113 12.60 4.56 16.11
N ILE A 114 13.06 4.06 14.95
CA ILE A 114 13.75 4.90 13.96
C ILE A 114 12.80 5.98 13.41
N GLY A 115 11.50 5.68 13.31
CA GLY A 115 10.49 6.62 12.80
C GLY A 115 9.76 6.14 11.55
N GLY A 116 9.97 4.89 11.11
CA GLY A 116 9.40 4.32 9.89
C GLY A 116 10.35 4.35 8.69
N LEU A 117 9.86 3.91 7.53
CA LEU A 117 10.68 3.68 6.33
C LEU A 117 11.31 4.96 5.77
N HIS A 118 10.56 6.06 5.73
CA HIS A 118 11.08 7.35 5.25
C HIS A 118 12.32 7.80 6.03
N GLN A 119 12.30 7.66 7.36
CA GLN A 119 13.41 8.04 8.22
C GLN A 119 14.56 7.03 8.15
N MET A 120 14.24 5.74 8.09
CA MET A 120 15.23 4.67 8.01
C MET A 120 16.04 4.72 6.70
N LEU A 121 15.39 5.05 5.59
CA LEU A 121 16.02 5.09 4.26
C LEU A 121 16.44 6.50 3.84
N ARG A 122 16.16 7.52 4.67
CA ARG A 122 16.38 8.95 4.35
C ARG A 122 15.70 9.39 3.05
N LEU A 123 14.54 8.80 2.74
CA LEU A 123 13.72 9.09 1.55
C LEU A 123 12.46 9.86 1.95
N HIS A 124 12.65 11.10 2.38
CA HIS A 124 11.56 11.97 2.86
C HIS A 124 10.67 12.49 1.71
N ASP A 125 11.25 12.66 0.53
CA ASP A 125 10.56 13.20 -0.64
C ASP A 125 9.89 12.14 -1.52
N TYR A 126 10.04 10.85 -1.15
CA TYR A 126 9.44 9.72 -1.85
C TYR A 126 8.21 9.21 -1.13
N ALA A 127 7.32 8.56 -1.88
CA ALA A 127 6.16 7.87 -1.33
C ALA A 127 6.39 6.37 -1.29
N PHE A 128 5.93 5.70 -0.22
CA PHE A 128 5.89 4.24 -0.12
C PHE A 128 4.46 3.73 -0.25
N ALA A 129 4.30 2.73 -1.13
CA ALA A 129 3.13 1.89 -1.27
C ALA A 129 3.44 0.48 -0.74
N ALA A 130 2.90 0.15 0.44
CA ALA A 130 3.14 -1.15 1.04
C ALA A 130 2.15 -2.20 0.51
N VAL A 131 2.63 -3.30 -0.04
CA VAL A 131 1.81 -4.41 -0.54
C VAL A 131 2.42 -5.71 -0.06
N ALA A 132 1.63 -6.61 0.56
CA ALA A 132 2.16 -7.86 1.10
C ALA A 132 2.89 -8.70 0.03
N ARG A 133 2.27 -8.83 -1.15
CA ARG A 133 2.82 -9.49 -2.33
C ARG A 133 4.04 -8.72 -2.88
N ASP A 134 5.06 -9.48 -3.25
CA ASP A 134 6.09 -9.05 -4.20
C ASP A 134 6.22 -10.10 -5.31
N SER A 135 6.30 -9.66 -6.56
CA SER A 135 6.39 -10.53 -7.73
C SER A 135 7.77 -11.15 -7.95
N ILE A 136 8.70 -10.90 -7.03
CA ILE A 136 10.07 -11.41 -7.12
C ILE A 136 10.36 -12.39 -5.97
N GLN A 137 10.12 -12.01 -4.70
CA GLN A 137 10.60 -12.80 -3.56
C GLN A 137 9.53 -13.31 -2.60
N CYS A 138 8.38 -12.65 -2.52
CA CYS A 138 7.31 -12.99 -1.57
C CYS A 138 6.04 -13.35 -2.32
N LEU A 139 6.04 -14.58 -2.85
CA LEU A 139 4.94 -15.10 -3.65
C LEU A 139 3.82 -15.65 -2.75
N PRO A 140 2.55 -15.41 -3.10
CA PRO A 140 1.43 -15.98 -2.36
C PRO A 140 1.41 -17.51 -2.49
N GLU A 141 1.13 -18.21 -1.40
CA GLU A 141 1.02 -19.68 -1.34
C GLU A 141 -0.41 -20.09 -0.97
N SER A 142 -1.27 -20.20 -1.98
CA SER A 142 -2.72 -20.33 -1.82
C SER A 142 -3.17 -21.60 -1.11
N ASP A 143 -2.38 -22.68 -1.17
CA ASP A 143 -2.75 -23.99 -0.62
C ASP A 143 -2.60 -24.05 0.90
N SER A 144 -1.66 -23.27 1.43
CA SER A 144 -1.42 -23.18 2.88
C SER A 144 -2.14 -22.01 3.55
N THR A 145 -2.76 -21.14 2.75
CA THR A 145 -3.61 -20.05 3.23
C THR A 145 -4.89 -20.59 3.88
N ASN A 146 -5.15 -20.15 5.11
CA ASN A 146 -6.24 -20.65 5.94
C ASN A 146 -7.10 -19.50 6.46
N LYS A 147 -7.98 -19.75 7.45
CA LYS A 147 -8.88 -18.71 7.98
C LYS A 147 -8.18 -17.64 8.83
N LEU A 148 -6.98 -17.95 9.36
CA LEU A 148 -6.25 -17.13 10.32
C LEU A 148 -5.30 -16.13 9.65
N GLY A 149 -4.86 -16.40 8.43
CA GLY A 149 -3.92 -15.52 7.73
C GLY A 149 -3.57 -16.00 6.33
N ALA A 150 -2.92 -15.10 5.59
CA ALA A 150 -2.39 -15.35 4.26
C ALA A 150 -1.01 -15.98 4.35
N SER A 151 -0.72 -16.95 3.50
CA SER A 151 0.57 -17.63 3.46
C SER A 151 1.39 -17.16 2.28
N PHE A 152 2.69 -17.02 2.51
CA PHE A 152 3.66 -16.55 1.52
C PHE A 152 4.88 -17.45 1.51
N GLU A 153 5.38 -17.79 0.33
CA GLU A 153 6.73 -18.31 0.17
C GLU A 153 7.71 -17.14 0.24
N THR A 154 8.68 -17.23 1.14
CA THR A 154 9.74 -16.24 1.33
C THR A 154 11.09 -16.90 1.12
N PRO A 155 12.19 -16.14 0.94
CA PRO A 155 13.53 -16.71 0.81
C PRO A 155 13.94 -17.65 1.96
N CYS A 156 13.28 -17.56 3.12
CA CYS A 156 13.54 -18.40 4.28
C CYS A 156 12.35 -19.30 4.62
N GLY A 157 11.66 -19.71 3.56
CA GLY A 157 10.57 -20.66 3.59
C GLY A 157 9.21 -20.01 3.81
N ARG A 158 8.23 -20.88 3.95
CA ARG A 158 6.83 -20.51 4.04
C ARG A 158 6.49 -19.80 5.35
N ARG A 159 5.74 -18.70 5.26
CA ARG A 159 5.28 -17.91 6.41
C ARG A 159 3.80 -17.62 6.31
N LEU A 160 3.07 -17.95 7.37
CA LEU A 160 1.67 -17.56 7.57
C LEU A 160 1.63 -16.22 8.30
N ILE A 161 1.00 -15.22 7.69
CA ILE A 161 0.92 -13.85 8.20
C ILE A 161 -0.53 -13.52 8.55
N LYS A 162 -0.77 -13.18 9.82
CA LYS A 162 -2.10 -12.79 10.29
C LYS A 162 -2.38 -11.31 10.03
N PRO A 163 -3.65 -10.88 9.90
CA PRO A 163 -4.01 -9.45 9.76
C PRO A 163 -3.41 -8.54 10.83
N ALA A 164 -3.47 -8.95 12.10
CA ALA A 164 -2.89 -8.17 13.20
C ALA A 164 -1.35 -8.04 13.10
N GLU A 165 -0.65 -9.12 12.75
CA GLU A 165 0.80 -9.13 12.57
C GLU A 165 1.20 -8.24 11.38
N TYR A 166 0.44 -8.31 10.29
CA TYR A 166 0.64 -7.44 9.12
C TYR A 166 0.43 -5.97 9.46
N LEU A 167 -0.64 -5.65 10.17
CA LEU A 167 -0.92 -4.28 10.55
C LEU A 167 0.11 -3.71 11.53
N GLN A 168 0.71 -4.55 12.39
CA GLN A 168 1.83 -4.17 13.23
C GLN A 168 3.06 -3.77 12.38
N MET A 169 3.35 -4.53 11.31
CA MET A 169 4.40 -4.18 10.35
C MET A 169 4.09 -2.84 9.66
N ILE A 170 2.88 -2.68 9.12
CA ILE A 170 2.43 -1.45 8.45
C ILE A 170 2.55 -0.24 9.40
N SER A 171 2.05 -0.37 10.63
CA SER A 171 2.08 0.71 11.63
C SER A 171 3.50 1.13 12.02
N SER A 172 4.42 0.16 12.04
CA SER A 172 5.84 0.42 12.32
C SER A 172 6.54 1.09 11.14
N MET A 173 6.25 0.63 9.92
CA MET A 173 6.83 1.13 8.67
C MET A 173 6.31 2.52 8.27
N ARG A 174 5.05 2.84 8.61
CA ARG A 174 4.38 4.10 8.30
C ARG A 174 4.43 4.49 6.81
N PRO A 175 4.03 3.61 5.88
CA PRO A 175 3.97 3.93 4.45
C PRO A 175 2.90 5.00 4.17
N ASN A 176 2.92 5.61 2.98
CA ASN A 176 1.90 6.58 2.57
C ASN A 176 0.58 5.88 2.25
N ILE A 177 0.66 4.76 1.54
CA ILE A 177 -0.47 3.90 1.16
C ILE A 177 -0.12 2.45 1.42
N TRP A 178 -1.11 1.63 1.74
CA TRP A 178 -0.88 0.20 1.92
C TRP A 178 -2.08 -0.64 1.48
N ALA A 179 -1.82 -1.85 0.99
CA ALA A 179 -2.85 -2.82 0.63
C ALA A 179 -3.13 -3.76 1.81
N ALA A 180 -4.40 -4.04 2.09
CA ALA A 180 -4.78 -5.06 3.06
C ALA A 180 -4.34 -6.47 2.61
N LEU A 181 -4.22 -7.41 3.55
CA LEU A 181 -3.98 -8.81 3.19
C LEU A 181 -5.16 -9.37 2.40
N ALA A 182 -4.85 -10.13 1.35
CA ALA A 182 -5.83 -10.84 0.55
C ALA A 182 -5.47 -12.33 0.46
N ASP A 183 -6.49 -13.18 0.34
CA ASP A 183 -6.31 -14.59 0.01
C ASP A 183 -6.17 -14.70 -1.51
N GLU A 184 -4.95 -14.50 -2.00
CA GLU A 184 -4.65 -14.58 -3.43
C GLU A 184 -4.68 -16.04 -3.90
N VAL A 185 -5.54 -16.32 -4.88
CA VAL A 185 -5.70 -17.64 -5.50
C VAL A 185 -5.44 -17.58 -7.00
N PRO A 186 -4.88 -18.64 -7.60
CA PRO A 186 -4.74 -18.73 -9.05
C PRO A 186 -6.09 -18.70 -9.78
N ALA A 187 -6.09 -18.24 -11.03
CA ALA A 187 -7.32 -18.11 -11.84
C ALA A 187 -8.03 -19.44 -12.14
N TRP A 188 -7.34 -20.58 -12.01
CA TRP A 188 -7.87 -21.91 -12.30
C TRP A 188 -8.45 -22.65 -11.09
N VAL A 189 -8.61 -21.99 -9.94
CA VAL A 189 -9.26 -22.61 -8.78
C VAL A 189 -10.77 -22.78 -8.99
N SER A 190 -11.38 -23.75 -8.32
CA SER A 190 -12.84 -23.93 -8.34
C SER A 190 -13.60 -22.70 -7.83
N ASP A 191 -14.83 -22.50 -8.28
CA ASP A 191 -15.72 -21.42 -7.81
C ASP A 191 -15.87 -21.41 -6.29
N LYS A 192 -15.92 -22.60 -5.66
CA LYS A 192 -15.98 -22.76 -4.21
C LYS A 192 -14.74 -22.17 -3.52
N ARG A 193 -13.54 -22.43 -4.05
CA ARG A 193 -12.28 -21.90 -3.51
C ARG A 193 -12.16 -20.40 -3.75
N ASN A 194 -12.60 -19.93 -4.92
CA ASN A 194 -12.63 -18.50 -5.25
C ASN A 194 -13.54 -17.73 -4.29
N LYS A 195 -14.77 -18.20 -4.08
CA LYS A 195 -15.70 -17.61 -3.09
C LYS A 195 -15.10 -17.58 -1.69
N THR A 196 -14.46 -18.67 -1.27
CA THR A 196 -13.79 -18.74 0.04
C THR A 196 -12.67 -17.71 0.16
N SER A 197 -11.94 -17.44 -0.93
CA SER A 197 -10.90 -16.39 -0.98
C SER A 197 -11.47 -15.01 -0.75
N VAL A 198 -12.56 -14.69 -1.43
CA VAL A 198 -13.26 -13.42 -1.29
C VAL A 198 -13.77 -13.24 0.15
N ASP A 199 -14.44 -14.26 0.69
CA ASP A 199 -14.98 -14.21 2.06
C ASP A 199 -13.87 -13.97 3.11
N ARG A 200 -12.70 -14.61 2.94
CA ARG A 200 -11.53 -14.42 3.82
C ARG A 200 -10.92 -13.03 3.67
N THR A 201 -10.79 -12.55 2.44
CA THR A 201 -10.21 -11.23 2.13
C THR A 201 -11.06 -10.11 2.76
N ILE A 202 -12.38 -10.19 2.65
CA ILE A 202 -13.31 -9.24 3.29
C ILE A 202 -13.16 -9.30 4.81
N LYS A 203 -13.16 -10.50 5.39
CA LYS A 203 -12.99 -10.67 6.84
C LYS A 203 -11.68 -10.06 7.35
N TRP A 204 -10.57 -10.28 6.64
CA TRP A 204 -9.27 -9.70 7.02
C TRP A 204 -9.20 -8.20 6.80
N LEU A 205 -9.91 -7.67 5.79
CA LEU A 205 -10.08 -6.24 5.59
C LEU A 205 -10.81 -5.61 6.79
N ASP A 206 -11.90 -6.22 7.24
CA ASP A 206 -12.65 -5.76 8.41
C ASP A 206 -11.78 -5.77 9.68
N GLU A 207 -11.05 -6.87 9.94
CA GLU A 207 -10.09 -6.95 11.04
C GLU A 207 -9.01 -5.85 10.95
N CYS A 208 -8.53 -5.57 9.74
CA CYS A 208 -7.57 -4.49 9.51
C CYS A 208 -8.17 -3.12 9.81
N ILE A 209 -9.43 -2.86 9.43
CA ILE A 209 -10.13 -1.59 9.70
C ILE A 209 -10.34 -1.40 11.20
N GLU A 210 -10.78 -2.45 11.90
CA GLU A 210 -11.00 -2.42 13.35
C GLU A 210 -9.72 -2.15 14.14
N LEU A 211 -8.60 -2.76 13.70
CA LEU A 211 -7.31 -2.61 14.37
C LEU A 211 -6.56 -1.34 13.94
N SER A 212 -6.94 -0.70 12.82
CA SER A 212 -6.21 0.44 12.26
C SER A 212 -6.30 1.65 13.19
N PRO A 213 -5.17 2.13 13.75
CA PRO A 213 -5.15 3.47 14.33
C PRO A 213 -5.36 4.45 13.17
N VAL A 214 -6.33 5.36 13.30
CA VAL A 214 -6.87 6.33 12.30
C VAL A 214 -5.83 7.27 11.62
N LYS A 215 -4.68 6.76 11.16
CA LYS A 215 -3.48 7.57 10.81
C LYS A 215 -2.76 7.11 9.54
N THR A 216 -3.28 6.14 8.78
CA THR A 216 -2.66 5.67 7.53
C THR A 216 -3.72 5.25 6.50
N TYR A 217 -3.51 5.56 5.21
CA TYR A 217 -4.49 5.31 4.15
C TYR A 217 -4.40 3.86 3.65
N MET A 218 -5.48 3.12 3.85
CA MET A 218 -5.64 1.75 3.34
C MET A 218 -6.21 1.78 1.92
N CYS A 219 -5.62 0.99 1.03
CA CYS A 219 -6.09 0.71 -0.32
C CYS A 219 -6.60 -0.73 -0.35
N SER A 220 -7.81 -0.96 -0.85
CA SER A 220 -8.28 -2.30 -1.20
C SER A 220 -8.06 -2.51 -2.69
N PHE A 221 -7.31 -3.54 -3.07
CA PHE A 221 -7.23 -3.99 -4.46
C PHE A 221 -8.28 -5.09 -4.65
N TRP A 222 -9.15 -4.90 -5.64
CA TRP A 222 -10.01 -5.96 -6.16
C TRP A 222 -9.39 -6.40 -7.50
N LEU A 223 -9.11 -7.69 -7.63
CA LEU A 223 -8.78 -8.35 -8.90
C LEU A 223 -10.05 -9.02 -9.44
#